data_AF-A0A3P9NA46-F1
#
_entry.id   AF-A0A3P9NA46-F1
#
_cell.length_a   1.000
_cell.length_b   1.000
_cell.length_c   1.000
_cell.angle_alpha   90.00
_cell.angle_beta   90.00
_cell.angle_gamma   90.00
#
_symmetry.space_group_name_H-M   'P 1'
#
loop_
_entity.id
_entity.type
_entity.pdbx_description
1 polymer ?
#
loop_
_entity_poly.entity_id
_entity_poly.type
_entity_poly.pdbx_seq_one_letter_code
_entity_poly.pdbx_strand_id
1 'polypeptide(L)'
;MTTNRIKSSAAVCVPNGLTQKSKEVEERGRWGTKAEFILTVMGAIIGPGNIWRFPYLCYRNGGGVFFIPYIVFILTCGIPLFFLETALGQYTSQGGITCWRKICPLFQGIGYASHLIIAFSATSYIIILAWAFFYLFSSFSSDLPWASCGNYWNSGSSCDAAYIQIKV
;
A
#
# COMPACT_ATOMS: atom_id res chain seq x y z
N MET A 1 -26.23 18.55 -16.14
CA MET A 1 -26.84 19.82 -15.70
C MET A 1 -25.75 20.88 -15.74
N THR A 2 -25.85 21.77 -16.71
CA THR A 2 -24.91 22.83 -17.09
C THR A 2 -24.88 23.93 -16.03
N THR A 3 -23.71 24.28 -15.51
CA THR A 3 -23.49 25.57 -14.85
C THR A 3 -22.14 26.14 -15.28
N ASN A 4 -22.19 26.95 -16.34
CA ASN A 4 -21.18 27.95 -16.64
C ASN A 4 -21.08 28.90 -15.44
N ARG A 5 -19.90 28.99 -14.80
CA ARG A 5 -19.62 30.04 -13.83
C ARG A 5 -18.50 30.94 -14.36
N ILE A 6 -18.93 32.15 -14.70
CA ILE A 6 -18.17 33.28 -15.19
C ILE A 6 -16.96 33.53 -14.28
N LYS A 7 -15.74 33.48 -14.84
CA LYS A 7 -14.52 33.97 -14.18
C LYS A 7 -14.61 35.50 -14.08
N SER A 8 -15.02 36.01 -12.92
CA SER A 8 -14.81 37.42 -12.59
C SER A 8 -13.36 37.59 -12.15
N SER A 9 -12.48 37.88 -13.11
CA SER A 9 -11.14 38.40 -12.84
C SER A 9 -11.28 39.87 -12.46
N ALA A 10 -11.21 40.16 -11.16
CA ALA A 10 -10.89 41.51 -10.70
C ALA A 10 -9.45 41.82 -11.13
N ALA A 11 -9.30 42.64 -12.17
CA ALA A 11 -8.00 43.13 -12.61
C ALA A 11 -7.50 44.17 -11.58
N VAL A 12 -6.53 43.76 -10.75
CA VAL A 12 -5.75 44.68 -9.92
C VAL A 12 -4.64 45.25 -10.81
N CYS A 13 -4.74 46.52 -11.17
CA CYS A 13 -3.71 47.21 -11.94
C CYS A 13 -2.53 47.57 -11.03
N VAL A 14 -1.38 46.90 -11.19
CA VAL A 14 -0.10 47.29 -10.59
C VAL A 14 0.82 47.79 -11.71
N PRO A 15 1.33 49.03 -11.65
CA PRO A 15 2.20 49.57 -12.69
C PRO A 15 3.66 49.16 -12.40
N ASN A 16 4.11 48.07 -13.01
CA ASN A 16 5.42 47.89 -13.63
C ASN A 16 5.74 46.40 -13.83
N GLY A 17 5.64 45.96 -15.09
CA GLY A 17 6.69 45.21 -15.81
C GLY A 17 7.19 43.84 -15.32
N LEU A 18 6.85 43.36 -14.13
CA LEU A 18 7.12 41.97 -13.74
C LEU A 18 5.81 41.19 -13.83
N THR A 19 5.68 40.38 -14.88
CA THR A 19 4.78 39.23 -14.90
C THR A 19 5.18 38.32 -13.74
N GLN A 20 4.66 38.60 -12.54
CA GLN A 20 4.56 37.58 -11.51
C GLN A 20 3.69 36.50 -12.11
N LYS A 21 4.33 35.42 -12.57
CA LYS A 21 3.67 34.12 -12.71
C LYS A 21 3.09 33.86 -11.32
N SER A 22 1.79 34.15 -11.13
CA SER A 22 1.11 33.75 -9.91
C SER A 22 1.43 32.28 -9.79
N LYS A 23 1.97 31.86 -8.63
CA LYS A 23 2.02 30.44 -8.30
C LYS A 23 0.58 29.97 -8.46
N GLU A 24 0.25 29.39 -9.61
CA GLU A 24 -0.93 28.55 -9.75
C GLU A 24 -0.73 27.56 -8.62
N VAL A 25 -1.56 27.69 -7.58
CA VAL A 25 -1.64 26.67 -6.55
C VAL A 25 -1.97 25.43 -7.34
N GLU A 26 -0.98 24.54 -7.48
CA GLU A 26 -1.10 23.33 -8.29
C GLU A 26 -2.38 22.63 -7.83
N GLU A 27 -3.43 22.72 -8.66
CA GLU A 27 -4.72 22.14 -8.31
C GLU A 27 -4.48 20.64 -8.13
N ARG A 28 -4.98 20.10 -7.01
CA ARG A 28 -4.78 18.70 -6.66
C ARG A 28 -5.12 17.80 -7.85
N GLY A 29 -4.16 16.97 -8.25
CA GLY A 29 -4.35 15.98 -9.31
C GLY A 29 -5.60 15.13 -9.06
N ARG A 30 -6.45 15.00 -10.09
CA ARG A 30 -7.64 14.15 -10.06
C ARG A 30 -7.31 12.83 -10.73
N TRP A 31 -7.95 11.75 -10.27
CA TRP A 31 -7.89 10.46 -10.96
C TRP A 31 -8.44 10.59 -12.38
N GLY A 32 -7.76 10.00 -13.37
CA GLY A 32 -8.20 10.01 -14.76
C GLY A 32 -9.44 9.14 -14.96
N THR A 33 -9.46 7.98 -14.31
CA THR A 33 -10.61 7.06 -14.34
C THR A 33 -10.94 6.48 -12.96
N LYS A 34 -12.20 6.02 -12.80
CA LYS A 34 -12.62 5.30 -11.58
C LYS A 34 -11.88 3.97 -11.41
N ALA A 35 -11.48 3.34 -12.52
CA ALA A 35 -10.76 2.08 -12.50
C ALA A 35 -9.35 2.25 -11.90
N GLU A 36 -8.62 3.32 -12.25
CA GLU A 36 -7.32 3.65 -11.63
C GLU A 36 -7.41 3.76 -10.10
N PHE A 37 -8.46 4.40 -9.61
CA PHE A 37 -8.70 4.52 -8.17
C PHE A 37 -8.91 3.15 -7.52
N ILE A 38 -9.81 2.31 -8.08
CA ILE A 38 -10.10 0.98 -7.52
C ILE A 38 -8.87 0.08 -7.58
N LEU A 39 -8.12 0.11 -8.69
CA LEU A 39 -6.88 -0.65 -8.84
C LEU A 39 -5.83 -0.23 -7.81
N THR A 40 -5.68 1.08 -7.57
CA THR A 40 -4.75 1.59 -6.55
C THR A 40 -5.14 1.11 -5.14
N VAL A 41 -6.44 1.16 -4.82
CA VAL A 41 -6.97 0.69 -3.54
C VAL A 41 -6.77 -0.82 -3.38
N MET A 42 -7.07 -1.62 -4.40
CA MET A 42 -6.85 -3.07 -4.36
C MET A 42 -5.36 -3.41 -4.17
N GLY A 43 -4.45 -2.69 -4.84
CA GLY A 43 -3.01 -2.85 -4.66
C GLY A 43 -2.53 -2.51 -3.25
N ALA A 44 -3.17 -1.52 -2.60
CA ALA A 44 -2.87 -1.18 -1.21
C ALA A 44 -3.37 -2.24 -0.20
N ILE A 45 -4.49 -2.92 -0.49
CA ILE A 45 -5.08 -3.94 0.38
C ILE A 45 -4.39 -5.31 0.20
N ILE A 46 -4.06 -5.68 -1.04
CA ILE A 46 -3.47 -6.97 -1.39
C ILE A 46 -1.94 -6.85 -1.26
N GLY A 47 -1.44 -6.98 -0.03
CA GLY A 47 0.00 -7.02 0.26
C GLY A 47 0.57 -8.44 0.28
N PRO A 48 1.89 -8.63 0.05
CA PRO A 48 2.53 -9.94 0.15
C PRO A 48 2.42 -10.54 1.55
N GLY A 49 2.26 -9.71 2.59
CA GLY A 49 1.94 -10.16 3.95
C GLY A 49 0.68 -11.02 4.04
N ASN A 50 -0.35 -10.72 3.24
CA ASN A 50 -1.58 -11.51 3.23
C ASN A 50 -1.36 -12.89 2.60
N ILE A 51 -0.39 -13.04 1.70
CA ILE A 51 -0.15 -14.30 0.97
C ILE A 51 0.34 -15.40 1.91
N TRP A 52 1.25 -15.10 2.84
CA TRP A 52 1.78 -16.10 3.76
C TRP A 52 1.10 -16.10 5.14
N ARG A 53 0.68 -14.93 5.63
CA ARG A 53 0.16 -14.81 7.00
C ARG A 53 -1.24 -15.37 7.12
N PHE A 54 -2.08 -15.14 6.11
CA PHE A 54 -3.45 -15.60 6.12
C PHE A 54 -3.54 -17.14 6.12
N PRO A 55 -2.84 -17.88 5.23
CA PRO A 55 -2.84 -19.34 5.28
C PRO A 55 -2.27 -19.89 6.59
N TYR A 56 -1.20 -19.28 7.10
CA TYR A 56 -0.58 -19.70 8.37
C TYR A 56 -1.56 -19.57 9.55
N LEU A 57 -2.29 -18.45 9.65
CA LEU A 57 -3.31 -18.25 10.69
C LEU A 57 -4.48 -19.22 10.52
N CYS A 58 -4.98 -19.41 9.30
CA CYS A 58 -6.07 -20.37 9.05
C CYS A 58 -5.66 -21.76 9.51
N TYR A 59 -4.46 -22.22 9.15
CA TYR A 59 -3.98 -23.55 9.52
C TYR A 59 -3.89 -23.74 11.04
N ARG A 60 -3.34 -22.75 11.77
CA ARG A 60 -3.17 -22.84 13.22
C ARG A 60 -4.49 -22.70 14.01
N ASN A 61 -5.48 -22.01 13.46
CA ASN A 61 -6.72 -21.67 14.15
C ASN A 61 -7.92 -22.55 13.73
N GLY A 62 -7.68 -23.82 13.38
CA GLY A 62 -8.75 -24.77 13.05
C GLY A 62 -9.23 -24.72 11.60
N GLY A 63 -8.39 -24.25 10.68
CA GLY A 63 -8.64 -24.26 9.25
C GLY A 63 -9.84 -23.39 8.85
N GLY A 64 -10.85 -24.03 8.27
CA GLY A 64 -12.06 -23.37 7.76
C GLY A 64 -12.89 -22.63 8.81
N VAL A 65 -12.76 -22.98 10.10
CA VAL A 65 -13.54 -22.32 11.18
C VAL A 65 -13.06 -20.88 11.42
N PHE A 66 -11.80 -20.57 11.12
CA PHE A 66 -11.24 -19.22 11.25
C PHE A 66 -11.95 -18.18 10.36
N PHE A 67 -12.61 -18.60 9.28
CA PHE A 67 -13.34 -17.69 8.40
C PHE A 67 -14.56 -17.03 9.07
N ILE A 68 -15.23 -17.71 10.00
CA ILE A 68 -16.43 -17.18 10.67
C ILE A 68 -16.12 -15.88 11.43
N PRO A 69 -15.18 -15.85 12.40
CA PRO A 69 -14.81 -14.61 13.06
C PRO A 69 -14.18 -13.60 12.08
N TYR A 70 -13.39 -14.07 11.11
CA TYR A 70 -12.75 -13.19 10.13
C TYR A 70 -13.75 -12.36 9.31
N ILE A 71 -14.81 -12.99 8.79
CA ILE A 71 -15.86 -12.29 8.04
C ILE A 71 -16.64 -11.35 8.95
N VAL A 72 -16.96 -11.77 10.19
CA VAL A 72 -17.63 -10.88 11.16
C VAL A 72 -16.80 -9.63 11.41
N PHE A 73 -15.50 -9.75 11.71
CA PHE A 73 -14.63 -8.59 11.93
C PHE A 73 -14.48 -7.70 10.69
N ILE A 74 -14.45 -8.27 9.48
CA ILE A 74 -14.44 -7.48 8.24
C ILE A 74 -15.73 -6.68 8.12
N LEU A 75 -16.89 -7.28 8.36
CA LEU A 75 -18.17 -6.59 8.22
C LEU A 75 -18.37 -5.53 9.32
N THR A 76 -17.99 -5.82 10.56
CA THR A 76 -18.24 -4.93 11.71
C THR A 76 -17.18 -3.85 11.89
N CYS A 77 -15.92 -4.11 11.52
CA CYS A 77 -14.81 -3.20 11.75
C CYS A 77 -14.08 -2.84 10.45
N GLY A 78 -13.80 -3.81 9.58
CA GLY A 78 -13.05 -3.58 8.33
C GLY A 78 -13.74 -2.60 7.39
N ILE A 79 -14.97 -2.91 6.97
CA ILE A 79 -15.74 -2.07 6.04
C ILE A 79 -16.03 -0.68 6.62
N PRO A 80 -16.49 -0.53 7.88
CA PRO A 80 -16.73 0.78 8.46
C PRO A 80 -15.46 1.64 8.55
N LEU A 81 -14.30 1.07 8.93
CA LEU A 81 -13.04 1.80 9.01
C LEU A 81 -12.56 2.23 7.62
N PHE A 82 -12.63 1.35 6.62
CA PHE A 82 -12.26 1.68 5.25
C PHE A 82 -13.15 2.78 4.65
N PHE A 83 -14.45 2.71 4.93
CA PHE A 83 -15.41 3.73 4.51
C PHE A 83 -15.13 5.08 5.19
N LEU A 84 -14.88 5.07 6.51
CA LEU A 84 -14.52 6.26 7.27
C LEU A 84 -13.26 6.92 6.71
N GLU A 85 -12.20 6.16 6.48
CA GLU A 85 -10.93 6.67 5.94
C GLU A 85 -11.12 7.28 4.55
N THR A 86 -11.85 6.59 3.68
CA THR A 86 -12.12 7.07 2.31
C THR A 86 -12.98 8.34 2.32
N ALA A 87 -14.03 8.37 3.14
CA ALA A 87 -14.92 9.53 3.28
C ALA A 87 -14.17 10.74 3.85
N LEU A 88 -13.31 10.55 4.86
CA LEU A 88 -12.46 11.61 5.42
C LEU A 88 -11.46 12.15 4.39
N GLY A 89 -10.85 11.27 3.59
CA GLY A 89 -9.93 11.64 2.51
C GLY A 89 -10.61 12.43 1.38
N GLN A 90 -11.87 12.11 1.07
CA GLN A 90 -12.68 12.86 0.11
C GLN A 90 -13.14 14.21 0.68
N TYR A 91 -13.61 14.24 1.93
CA TYR A 91 -14.12 15.45 2.59
C TYR A 91 -13.04 16.50 2.80
N THR A 92 -11.89 16.12 3.38
CA THR A 92 -10.81 17.09 3.66
C THR A 92 -10.00 17.44 2.42
N SER A 93 -10.03 16.57 1.41
CA SER A 93 -9.27 16.68 0.17
C SER A 93 -7.78 17.00 0.36
N GLN A 94 -7.20 16.57 1.49
CA GLN A 94 -5.82 16.84 1.89
C GLN A 94 -5.12 15.56 2.34
N GLY A 95 -3.79 15.58 2.39
CA GLY A 95 -2.99 14.42 2.82
C GLY A 95 -3.21 14.06 4.30
N GLY A 96 -2.81 12.84 4.70
CA GLY A 96 -3.10 12.28 6.02
C GLY A 96 -2.69 13.17 7.21
N ILE A 97 -1.52 13.83 7.15
CA ILE A 97 -1.05 14.73 8.23
C ILE A 97 -1.88 16.01 8.29
N THR A 98 -2.16 16.61 7.13
CA THR A 98 -2.89 17.89 7.04
C THR A 98 -4.38 17.74 7.31
N CYS A 99 -4.94 16.56 7.01
CA CYS A 99 -6.33 16.19 7.31
C CYS A 99 -6.63 16.32 8.81
N TRP A 100 -5.79 15.74 9.68
CA TRP A 100 -5.97 15.82 11.14
C TRP A 100 -5.88 17.26 11.66
N ARG A 101 -5.00 18.09 11.09
CA ARG A 101 -4.88 19.51 11.47
C ARG A 101 -6.15 20.32 11.20
N LYS A 102 -6.93 19.98 10.17
CA LYS A 102 -8.19 20.66 9.84
C LYS A 102 -9.38 20.19 10.68
N ILE A 103 -9.40 18.92 11.07
CA ILE A 103 -10.50 18.35 11.87
C ILE A 103 -10.30 18.72 13.33
N CYS A 104 -9.15 18.37 13.91
CA CYS A 104 -8.83 18.56 15.32
C CYS A 104 -7.31 18.64 15.48
N PRO A 105 -6.72 19.82 15.71
CA PRO A 105 -5.27 19.99 15.81
C PRO A 105 -4.64 19.17 16.95
N LEU A 106 -5.41 18.81 17.98
CA LEU A 106 -4.96 17.92 19.07
C LEU A 106 -4.56 16.53 18.56
N PHE A 107 -5.19 16.03 17.50
CA PHE A 107 -4.92 14.71 16.91
C PHE A 107 -3.85 14.75 15.80
N GLN A 108 -3.12 15.85 15.65
CA GLN A 108 -2.05 15.97 14.65
C GLN A 108 -0.97 14.88 14.80
N GLY A 109 -0.75 14.37 16.02
CA GLY A 109 0.16 13.25 16.29
C GLY A 109 -0.21 11.96 15.54
N ILE A 110 -1.50 11.71 15.27
CA ILE A 110 -1.96 10.51 14.55
C ILE A 110 -1.42 10.51 13.11
N GLY A 111 -1.37 11.67 12.46
CA GLY A 111 -0.83 11.80 11.11
C GLY A 111 0.67 11.51 11.03
N TYR A 112 1.45 11.94 12.02
CA TYR A 112 2.88 11.64 12.08
C TYR A 112 3.13 10.17 12.43
N ALA A 113 2.38 9.61 13.38
CA ALA A 113 2.47 8.21 13.75
C ALA A 113 2.17 7.29 12.56
N SER A 114 1.11 7.56 11.80
CA SER A 114 0.78 6.77 10.61
C SER A 114 1.87 6.85 9.54
N HIS A 115 2.46 8.03 9.33
CA HIS A 115 3.56 8.19 8.38
C HIS A 115 4.80 7.39 8.77
N LEU A 116 5.16 7.37 10.07
CA LEU A 116 6.28 6.56 10.56
C LEU A 116 6.04 5.06 10.40
N ILE A 117 4.83 4.58 10.70
CA ILE A 117 4.45 3.16 10.53
C ILE A 117 4.57 2.76 9.05
N ILE A 118 4.08 3.61 8.14
CA ILE A 118 4.17 3.35 6.70
C ILE A 118 5.63 3.36 6.24
N ALA A 119 6.45 4.31 6.70
CA ALA A 119 7.87 4.38 6.34
C ALA A 119 8.63 3.10 6.75
N PHE A 120 8.46 2.66 7.99
CA PHE A 120 9.09 1.43 8.48
C PHE A 120 8.60 0.18 7.73
N SER A 121 7.29 0.12 7.45
CA SER A 121 6.70 -0.97 6.68
C SER A 121 7.25 -0.99 5.26
N ALA A 122 7.33 0.17 4.59
CA ALA A 122 7.82 0.30 3.23
C ALA A 122 9.28 -0.19 3.09
N THR A 123 10.17 0.19 4.02
CA THR A 123 11.55 -0.30 4.03
C THR A 123 11.61 -1.83 4.12
N SER A 124 10.83 -2.40 5.02
CA SER A 124 10.77 -3.86 5.20
C SER A 124 10.24 -4.58 3.95
N TYR A 125 9.23 -4.01 3.28
CA TYR A 125 8.68 -4.56 2.04
C TYR A 125 9.66 -4.50 0.87
N ILE A 126 10.44 -3.42 0.73
CA ILE A 126 11.46 -3.31 -0.33
C ILE A 126 12.52 -4.40 -0.20
N ILE A 127 12.95 -4.75 1.02
CA ILE A 127 13.92 -5.82 1.25
C ILE A 127 13.36 -7.17 0.79
N ILE A 128 12.10 -7.48 1.14
CA ILE A 128 11.44 -8.72 0.72
C ILE A 128 11.28 -8.77 -0.80
N LEU A 129 10.90 -7.66 -1.43
CA LEU A 129 10.83 -7.56 -2.89
C LEU A 129 12.20 -7.77 -3.54
N ALA A 130 13.27 -7.23 -2.96
CA ALA A 130 14.62 -7.43 -3.47
C ALA A 130 15.02 -8.91 -3.45
N TRP A 131 14.67 -9.63 -2.39
CA TRP A 131 14.88 -11.08 -2.31
C TRP A 131 14.02 -11.82 -3.34
N ALA A 132 12.74 -11.47 -3.47
CA ALA A 132 11.86 -12.07 -4.47
C ALA A 132 12.40 -11.88 -5.90
N PHE A 133 12.90 -10.68 -6.24
CA PHE A 133 13.54 -10.44 -7.53
C PHE A 133 14.82 -11.24 -7.71
N PHE A 134 15.66 -11.35 -6.67
CA PHE A 134 16.85 -12.20 -6.71
C PHE A 134 16.49 -13.65 -7.05
N TYR A 135 15.53 -14.25 -6.34
CA TYR A 135 15.06 -15.61 -6.62
C TYR A 135 14.37 -15.73 -7.98
N LEU A 136 13.66 -14.70 -8.44
CA LEU A 136 13.05 -14.68 -9.78
C LEU A 136 14.11 -14.77 -10.87
N PHE A 137 15.16 -13.94 -10.81
CA PHE A 137 16.24 -13.98 -11.79
C PHE A 137 17.05 -15.28 -11.71
N SER A 138 17.30 -15.80 -10.49
CA SER A 138 17.95 -17.09 -10.31
C SER A 138 17.11 -18.29 -10.80
N SER A 139 15.80 -18.11 -11.02
CA SER A 139 14.92 -19.15 -11.58
C SER A 139 15.00 -19.27 -13.11
N PHE A 140 15.62 -18.32 -13.80
CA PHE A 140 15.81 -18.40 -15.25
C PHE A 140 17.02 -19.28 -15.65
N SER A 141 17.80 -19.74 -14.70
CA SER A 141 18.87 -20.73 -14.92
C SER A 141 18.29 -22.12 -15.14
N SER A 142 18.93 -22.91 -16.02
CA SER A 142 18.50 -24.29 -16.35
C SER A 142 18.51 -25.22 -15.14
N ASP A 143 19.52 -25.08 -14.28
CA ASP A 143 19.63 -25.78 -13.02
C ASP A 143 19.33 -24.82 -11.88
N LEU A 144 18.31 -25.12 -11.09
CA LEU A 144 17.91 -24.29 -9.96
C LEU A 144 18.96 -24.41 -8.84
N PRO A 145 19.53 -23.30 -8.35
CA PRO A 145 20.64 -23.35 -7.40
C PRO A 145 20.24 -23.91 -6.02
N TRP A 146 18.95 -23.95 -5.69
CA TRP A 146 18.43 -24.58 -4.47
C TRP A 146 17.96 -26.02 -4.65
N ALA A 147 18.05 -26.59 -5.86
CA ALA A 147 17.68 -27.98 -6.13
C ALA A 147 18.83 -28.97 -5.86
N SER A 148 20.08 -28.51 -5.92
CA SER A 148 21.26 -29.34 -5.73
C SER A 148 22.09 -28.89 -4.53
N CYS A 149 22.72 -29.86 -3.86
CA CYS A 149 23.53 -29.59 -2.67
C CYS A 149 25.02 -29.33 -2.98
N GLY A 150 25.42 -29.22 -4.26
CA GLY A 150 26.80 -29.03 -4.70
C GLY A 150 27.34 -27.60 -4.68
N ASN A 151 26.67 -26.68 -3.97
CA ASN A 151 27.04 -25.26 -3.96
C ASN A 151 28.04 -24.89 -2.85
N TYR A 152 28.84 -23.85 -3.06
CA TYR A 152 29.88 -23.43 -2.11
C TYR A 152 29.33 -22.92 -0.76
N TRP A 153 28.06 -22.53 -0.70
CA TRP A 153 27.39 -22.07 0.52
C TRP A 153 26.76 -23.20 1.34
N ASN A 154 26.77 -24.44 0.84
CA ASN A 154 26.21 -25.59 1.56
C ASN A 154 27.23 -26.14 2.56
N SER A 155 26.80 -26.30 3.82
CA SER A 155 27.59 -26.98 4.86
C SER A 155 27.40 -28.50 4.79
N GLY A 156 28.33 -29.31 5.30
CA GLY A 156 28.35 -30.78 5.10
C GLY A 156 27.10 -31.56 5.54
N SER A 157 26.20 -30.98 6.34
CA SER A 157 24.91 -31.55 6.75
C SER A 157 23.74 -31.25 5.79
N SER A 158 23.96 -30.47 4.73
CA SER A 158 22.91 -29.99 3.82
C SER A 158 22.51 -31.02 2.75
N CYS A 159 23.20 -32.16 2.68
CA CYS A 159 23.12 -33.12 1.56
C CYS A 159 22.32 -34.39 1.86
N ASP A 160 21.77 -34.59 3.06
CA ASP A 160 21.09 -35.84 3.43
C ASP A 160 19.61 -35.93 3.03
N ALA A 161 19.11 -35.01 2.20
CA ALA A 161 17.70 -34.93 1.86
C ALA A 161 17.39 -35.09 0.36
N ALA A 162 17.79 -36.23 -0.20
CA ALA A 162 17.00 -36.88 -1.26
C ALA A 162 15.57 -37.29 -0.77
N TYR A 163 15.21 -36.93 0.48
CA TYR A 163 13.94 -37.18 1.16
C TYR A 163 12.82 -36.15 0.91
N ILE A 164 13.06 -35.07 0.16
CA ILE A 164 11.99 -34.14 -0.29
C ILE A 164 11.64 -34.44 -1.76
N GLN A 165 11.47 -35.71 -2.10
CA GLN A 165 10.50 -36.07 -3.13
C GLN A 165 9.13 -35.73 -2.55
N ILE A 166 8.64 -34.55 -2.93
CA ILE A 166 7.24 -34.27 -3.24
C ILE A 166 6.31 -35.44 -2.84
N LYS A 167 5.89 -35.48 -1.57
CA LYS A 167 4.60 -36.09 -1.23
C LYS A 167 3.56 -35.00 -1.41
N VAL A 168 3.07 -34.91 -2.65
CA VAL A 168 1.67 -34.57 -2.90
C VAL A 168 0.82 -35.70 -2.33
#